data_AF-A0A2R5LQC2-F1
#
_entry.id   AF-A0A2R5LQC2-F1
#
_cell.length_a   1.000
_cell.length_b   1.000
_cell.length_c   1.000
_cell.angle_alpha   90.00
_cell.angle_beta   90.00
_cell.angle_gamma   90.00
#
_symmetry.space_group_name_H-M   'P 1'
#
loop_
_entity.id
_entity.type
_entity.pdbx_description
1 polymer ?
#
loop_
_entity_poly.entity_id
_entity_poly.type
_entity_poly.pdbx_seq_one_letter_code
_entity_poly.pdbx_strand_id
1 'polypeptide(L)'
;MSMWSLLILCCLCSSLLLVEGTLSCKNEAGKDVDWHLMYKIPKMQPRNENFMQPKGGEYAYTDAKDKSQYWTFSTSDIYKVNNPIAWTIKHLTDKKEPENIMHIVYNDQPPPPYNKTRGGH
;
A
#
# COMPACT_ATOMS: atom_id res chain seq x y z
N MET A 1 28.37 -27.67 26.37
CA MET A 1 26.93 -27.52 26.08
C MET A 1 26.46 -28.81 25.43
N SER A 2 25.43 -29.46 25.97
CA SER A 2 24.90 -30.71 25.41
C SER A 2 24.33 -30.46 24.01
N MET A 3 24.50 -31.39 23.08
CA MET A 3 23.94 -31.34 21.72
C MET A 3 22.42 -31.10 21.73
N TRP A 4 21.75 -31.59 22.79
CA TRP A 4 20.33 -31.38 23.06
C TRP A 4 20.01 -29.93 23.42
N SER A 5 20.89 -29.23 24.14
CA SER A 5 20.72 -27.82 24.48
C SER A 5 20.84 -26.92 23.24
N LEU A 6 21.69 -27.28 22.27
CA LEU A 6 21.81 -26.56 21.00
C LEU A 6 20.58 -26.78 20.11
N LEU A 7 20.03 -28.00 20.06
CA LEU A 7 18.80 -28.29 19.30
C LEU A 7 17.58 -27.54 19.86
N ILE A 8 17.42 -27.52 21.18
CA ILE A 8 16.30 -26.79 21.84
C ILE A 8 16.43 -25.28 21.60
N LEU A 9 17.63 -24.72 21.73
CA LEU A 9 17.88 -23.29 21.47
C LEU A 9 17.63 -22.93 20.00
N CYS A 10 18.01 -23.81 19.06
CA CYS A 10 17.76 -23.62 17.64
C CYS A 10 16.25 -23.66 17.31
N CYS A 11 15.50 -24.61 17.88
CA CYS A 11 14.04 -24.68 17.72
C CYS A 11 13.31 -23.45 18.31
N LEU A 12 13.75 -22.94 19.47
CA LEU A 12 13.19 -21.74 20.09
C LEU A 12 13.52 -20.46 19.30
N CYS A 13 14.71 -20.36 18.69
CA CYS A 13 15.04 -19.27 17.78
C CYS A 13 14.19 -19.30 16.49
N SER A 14 13.92 -20.48 15.94
CA SER A 14 13.11 -20.62 14.72
C SER A 14 11.66 -20.20 14.91
N SER A 15 11.07 -20.42 16.10
CA SER A 15 9.69 -20.00 16.39
C SER A 15 9.54 -18.51 16.69
N LEU A 16 10.59 -17.84 17.15
CA LEU A 16 10.60 -16.39 17.42
C LEU A 16 10.73 -15.53 16.15
N LEU A 17 11.15 -16.11 15.02
CA LEU A 17 11.40 -15.40 13.76
C LEU A 17 10.18 -15.30 12.84
N LEU A 18 9.04 -15.89 13.19
CA LEU A 18 7.82 -15.86 12.39
C LEU A 18 6.78 -14.91 12.98
N VAL A 19 7.14 -13.64 13.08
CA VAL A 19 6.15 -12.56 13.07
C VAL A 19 6.20 -11.95 11.68
N GLU A 20 5.63 -12.66 10.70
CA GLU A 20 5.22 -11.98 9.47
C GLU A 20 4.04 -11.09 9.84
N GLY A 21 4.25 -9.78 9.80
CA GLY A 21 3.16 -8.82 9.92
C GLY A 21 2.16 -9.09 8.80
N THR A 22 0.96 -9.56 9.14
CA THR A 22 -0.12 -9.83 8.17
C THR A 22 -0.58 -8.57 7.44
N LEU A 23 -0.23 -7.39 7.96
CA LEU A 23 -0.54 -6.08 7.42
C LEU A 23 0.73 -5.25 7.24
N SER A 24 0.97 -4.78 6.02
CA SER A 24 2.09 -3.90 5.70
C SER A 24 1.73 -3.03 4.49
N CYS A 25 2.39 -1.89 4.34
CA CYS A 25 2.35 -1.16 3.08
C CYS A 25 3.08 -1.99 2.02
N LYS A 26 2.57 -1.95 0.79
CA LYS A 26 3.16 -2.66 -0.35
C LYS A 26 3.74 -1.65 -1.33
N ASN A 27 4.89 -1.94 -1.92
CA ASN A 27 5.48 -1.08 -2.94
C ASN A 27 4.99 -1.39 -4.36
N GLU A 28 5.56 -0.73 -5.37
CA GLU A 28 5.26 -0.93 -6.79
C GLU A 28 5.41 -2.39 -7.24
N ALA A 29 6.33 -3.15 -6.61
CA ALA A 29 6.54 -4.57 -6.88
C ALA A 29 5.69 -5.50 -5.98
N GLY A 30 4.76 -4.96 -5.18
CA GLY A 30 3.92 -5.71 -4.26
C GLY A 30 4.67 -6.25 -3.02
N LYS A 31 5.86 -5.75 -2.72
CA LYS A 31 6.69 -6.16 -1.57
C LYS A 31 6.42 -5.28 -0.37
N ASP A 32 6.55 -5.84 0.83
CA ASP A 32 6.40 -5.11 2.10
C ASP A 32 7.39 -3.96 2.22
N VAL A 33 6.89 -2.82 2.69
CA VAL A 33 7.62 -1.60 3.02
C VAL A 33 6.99 -0.94 4.24
N ASP A 34 7.78 -0.22 5.03
CA ASP A 34 7.27 0.45 6.24
C ASP A 34 6.30 1.58 5.90
N TRP A 35 6.59 2.31 4.81
CA TRP A 35 5.77 3.38 4.28
C TRP A 35 5.97 3.51 2.78
N HIS A 36 4.96 4.06 2.10
CA HIS A 36 5.06 4.56 0.74
C HIS A 36 4.35 5.91 0.63
N LEU A 37 4.65 6.65 -0.43
CA LEU A 37 3.96 7.88 -0.76
C LEU A 37 3.61 7.89 -2.25
N MET A 38 2.35 8.23 -2.53
CA MET A 38 1.82 8.37 -3.89
C MET A 38 1.26 9.78 -4.04
N TYR A 39 1.74 10.51 -5.04
CA TYR A 39 1.20 11.82 -5.40
C TYR A 39 0.49 11.73 -6.75
N LYS A 40 -0.83 11.73 -6.70
CA LYS A 40 -1.69 11.63 -7.88
C LYS A 40 -1.60 12.90 -8.73
N ILE A 41 -1.38 12.73 -10.03
CA ILE A 41 -1.34 13.81 -10.99
C ILE A 41 -2.77 14.18 -11.38
N PRO A 42 -3.13 15.47 -11.45
CA PRO A 42 -4.44 15.89 -11.90
C PRO A 42 -4.62 15.63 -13.39
N LYS A 43 -5.85 15.35 -13.82
CA LYS A 43 -6.21 15.36 -15.23
C LYS A 43 -6.02 16.78 -15.78
N MET A 44 -5.28 16.92 -16.88
CA MET A 44 -5.08 18.22 -17.52
C MET A 44 -5.77 18.28 -18.88
N GLN A 45 -6.09 19.50 -19.32
CA GLN A 45 -6.57 19.72 -20.67
C GLN A 45 -5.44 19.46 -21.68
N PRO A 46 -5.70 18.75 -22.78
CA PRO A 46 -4.68 18.50 -23.80
C PRO A 46 -4.15 19.80 -24.40
N ARG A 47 -2.84 20.04 -24.33
CA ARG A 47 -2.19 21.15 -25.04
C ARG A 47 -0.84 20.74 -25.61
N ASN A 48 -0.62 20.99 -26.90
CA ASN A 48 0.60 20.56 -27.61
C ASN A 48 1.92 21.05 -26.98
N GLU A 49 1.87 22.12 -26.18
CA GLU A 49 3.01 22.69 -25.43
C GLU A 49 3.37 21.90 -24.17
N ASN A 50 2.47 21.06 -23.64
CA ASN A 50 2.73 20.32 -22.42
C ASN A 50 3.66 19.13 -22.70
N PHE A 51 4.62 18.91 -21.79
CA PHE A 51 5.48 17.71 -21.80
C PHE A 51 4.68 16.40 -21.69
N MET A 52 3.51 16.44 -21.05
CA MET A 52 2.62 15.28 -20.91
C MET A 52 1.15 15.70 -20.90
N GLN A 53 0.25 14.76 -21.22
CA GLN A 53 -1.21 14.95 -21.17
C GLN A 53 -1.84 14.01 -20.14
N PRO A 54 -1.75 14.32 -18.82
CA PRO A 54 -2.22 13.43 -17.77
C PRO A 54 -3.73 13.23 -17.83
N LYS A 55 -4.15 11.98 -17.68
CA LYS A 55 -5.56 11.56 -17.64
C LYS A 55 -6.12 11.55 -16.22
N GLY A 56 -5.27 11.75 -15.22
CA GLY A 56 -5.63 11.86 -13.82
C GLY A 56 -5.48 10.58 -13.02
N GLY A 57 -4.93 9.52 -13.63
CA GLY A 57 -4.62 8.25 -12.95
C GLY A 57 -3.12 8.06 -12.70
N GLU A 58 -2.29 8.86 -13.35
CA GLU A 58 -0.85 8.88 -13.17
C GLU A 58 -0.48 9.38 -11.78
N TYR A 59 0.68 8.95 -11.26
CA TYR A 59 1.17 9.39 -9.96
C TYR A 59 2.71 9.34 -9.88
N ALA A 60 3.28 10.22 -9.07
CA ALA A 60 4.67 10.13 -8.63
C ALA A 60 4.75 9.28 -7.35
N TYR A 61 5.85 8.58 -7.15
CA TYR A 61 6.00 7.55 -6.12
C TYR A 61 7.37 7.57 -5.46
N THR A 62 7.40 7.23 -4.17
CA THR A 62 8.60 6.88 -3.39
C THR A 62 8.20 5.97 -2.23
N ASP A 63 9.15 5.21 -1.68
CA ASP A 63 8.92 4.38 -0.50
C ASP A 63 10.14 4.26 0.42
N ALA A 64 9.96 3.55 1.54
CA ALA A 64 10.99 3.33 2.55
C ALA A 64 12.26 2.63 2.05
N LYS A 65 12.20 1.92 0.93
CA LYS A 65 13.34 1.20 0.33
C LYS A 65 13.97 1.99 -0.82
N ASP A 66 13.32 3.04 -1.29
CA ASP A 66 13.87 3.93 -2.30
C ASP A 66 15.08 4.69 -1.72
N LYS A 67 16.17 4.69 -2.47
CA LYS A 67 17.41 5.41 -2.12
C LYS A 67 17.59 6.68 -2.94
N SER A 68 16.70 6.92 -3.90
CA SER A 68 16.65 8.13 -4.71
C SER A 68 16.33 9.35 -3.85
N GLN A 69 16.92 10.49 -4.20
CA GLN A 69 16.53 11.79 -3.64
C GLN A 69 15.25 12.34 -4.28
N TYR A 70 14.80 11.74 -5.37
CA TYR A 70 13.66 12.19 -6.18
C TYR A 70 12.60 11.11 -6.24
N TRP A 71 11.34 11.55 -6.34
CA TRP A 71 10.24 10.64 -6.61
C TRP A 71 10.28 10.20 -8.06
N THR A 72 9.86 8.97 -8.30
CA THR A 72 9.80 8.39 -9.64
C THR A 72 8.38 8.50 -10.18
N PHE A 73 8.24 8.87 -11.45
CA PHE A 73 6.94 8.82 -12.11
C PHE A 73 6.56 7.36 -12.36
N SER A 74 5.42 6.92 -11.81
CA SER A 74 5.01 5.52 -11.94
C SER A 74 4.56 5.21 -13.37
N THR A 75 4.80 3.98 -13.81
CA THR A 75 4.26 3.44 -15.07
C THR A 75 2.86 2.85 -14.89
N SER A 76 2.41 2.70 -13.64
CA SER A 76 1.09 2.21 -13.27
C SER A 76 0.08 3.34 -13.17
N ASP A 77 -1.20 2.99 -13.27
CA ASP A 77 -2.32 3.90 -13.05
C ASP A 77 -2.98 3.58 -11.71
N ILE A 78 -3.30 4.60 -10.92
CA ILE A 78 -3.86 4.48 -9.56
C ILE A 78 -5.19 3.73 -9.54
N TYR A 79 -5.93 3.72 -10.65
CA TYR A 79 -7.21 3.03 -10.79
C TYR A 79 -7.06 1.55 -11.22
N LYS A 80 -5.83 1.05 -11.39
CA LYS A 80 -5.55 -0.36 -11.71
C LYS A 80 -5.29 -1.17 -10.44
N VAL A 81 -5.28 -2.51 -10.58
CA VAL A 81 -5.08 -3.44 -9.46
C VAL A 81 -3.61 -3.69 -9.12
N ASN A 82 -2.69 -3.29 -9.99
CA ASN A 82 -1.24 -3.55 -9.84
C ASN A 82 -0.51 -2.25 -9.46
N ASN A 83 -0.81 -1.72 -8.29
CA ASN A 83 -0.16 -0.52 -7.77
C ASN A 83 -0.06 -0.59 -6.23
N PRO A 84 0.79 0.25 -5.60
CA PRO A 84 1.04 0.21 -4.16
C PRO A 84 -0.23 0.25 -3.31
N ILE A 85 -1.18 1.15 -3.61
CA ILE A 85 -2.42 1.26 -2.83
C ILE A 85 -3.30 0.02 -2.98
N ALA A 86 -3.50 -0.50 -4.19
CA ALA A 86 -4.29 -1.71 -4.45
C ALA A 86 -3.71 -2.94 -3.74
N TRP A 87 -2.38 -3.07 -3.70
CA TRP A 87 -1.72 -4.13 -2.95
C TRP A 87 -1.88 -3.96 -1.44
N THR A 88 -1.70 -2.75 -0.91
CA THR A 88 -1.83 -2.46 0.53
C THR A 88 -3.24 -2.77 1.04
N ILE A 89 -4.29 -2.32 0.35
CA ILE A 89 -5.69 -2.49 0.81
C ILE A 89 -6.33 -3.79 0.31
N LYS A 90 -5.56 -4.70 -0.27
CA LYS A 90 -6.08 -5.95 -0.86
C LYS A 90 -6.97 -6.75 0.10
N HIS A 91 -6.62 -6.77 1.38
CA HIS A 91 -7.36 -7.40 2.48
C HIS A 91 -8.77 -6.82 2.70
N LEU A 92 -9.00 -5.56 2.33
CA LEU A 92 -10.31 -4.89 2.37
C LEU A 92 -11.12 -5.10 1.08
N THR A 93 -10.46 -5.32 -0.06
CA THR A 93 -11.12 -5.33 -1.39
C THR A 93 -11.30 -6.72 -1.99
N ASP A 94 -10.59 -7.74 -1.48
CA ASP A 94 -10.70 -9.11 -1.98
C ASP A 94 -12.05 -9.74 -1.63
N LYS A 95 -12.52 -10.65 -2.50
CA LYS A 95 -13.82 -11.34 -2.34
C LYS A 95 -13.92 -12.18 -1.06
N LYS A 96 -12.78 -12.64 -0.53
CA LYS A 96 -12.70 -13.43 0.68
C LYS A 96 -12.05 -12.56 1.76
N GLU A 97 -12.84 -12.18 2.75
CA GLU A 97 -12.33 -11.44 3.89
C GLU A 97 -11.38 -12.31 4.74
N PRO A 98 -10.27 -11.74 5.23
CA PRO A 98 -9.38 -12.44 6.14
C PRO A 98 -10.04 -12.61 7.53
N GLU A 99 -9.95 -13.81 8.10
CA GLU A 99 -10.64 -14.18 9.35
C GLU A 99 -10.16 -13.41 10.59
N ASN A 100 -8.95 -12.83 10.55
CA ASN A 100 -8.30 -12.21 11.71
C ASN A 100 -7.93 -10.73 11.47
N ILE A 101 -8.65 -10.04 10.59
CA ILE A 101 -8.39 -8.63 10.29
C ILE A 101 -9.70 -7.82 10.43
N MET A 102 -9.62 -6.72 11.17
CA MET A 102 -10.72 -5.76 11.33
C MET A 102 -10.36 -4.45 10.63
N HIS A 103 -11.29 -3.91 9.87
CA HIS A 103 -11.13 -2.63 9.18
C HIS A 103 -12.01 -1.56 9.82
N ILE A 104 -11.51 -0.33 9.90
CA ILE A 104 -12.31 0.85 10.20
C ILE A 104 -12.08 1.83 9.04
N VAL A 105 -13.13 2.11 8.28
CA VAL A 105 -13.09 3.04 7.15
C VAL A 105 -13.92 4.27 7.50
N TYR A 106 -13.36 5.46 7.30
CA TYR A 106 -14.04 6.72 7.52
C TYR A 106 -13.73 7.68 6.37
N ASN A 107 -14.71 8.53 6.05
CA ASN A 107 -14.61 9.59 5.07
C ASN A 107 -15.63 10.66 5.48
N ASP A 108 -15.27 11.94 5.41
CA ASP A 108 -16.17 13.05 5.67
C ASP A 108 -17.28 13.13 4.63
N GLN A 109 -16.96 12.76 3.39
CA GLN A 109 -17.88 12.57 2.29
C GLN A 109 -17.99 11.07 1.97
N PRO A 110 -18.85 10.32 2.69
CA PRO A 110 -18.98 8.89 2.45
C PRO A 110 -19.56 8.60 1.06
N PRO A 111 -19.27 7.41 0.49
CA PRO A 111 -19.78 7.06 -0.83
C PRO A 111 -21.31 6.84 -0.79
N PRO A 112 -22.03 7.01 -1.92
CA PRO A 112 -23.43 6.64 -2.01
C PRO A 112 -23.66 5.17 -1.58
N PRO A 113 -24.78 4.84 -0.92
CA PRO A 113 -25.94 5.70 -0.62
C PRO A 113 -25.81 6.49 0.70
N TYR A 114 -24.65 6.46 1.35
CA TYR A 114 -24.47 7.11 2.65
C TYR A 114 -24.41 8.63 2.46
N ASN A 115 -25.30 9.36 3.14
CA ASN A 115 -25.30 10.82 3.16
C ASN A 115 -25.01 11.29 4.59
N LYS A 116 -23.80 11.81 4.83
CA LYS A 116 -23.45 12.46 6.11
C LYS A 116 -23.29 13.96 5.91
N THR A 117 -23.79 14.73 6.87
CA THR A 117 -23.71 16.21 6.88
C THR A 117 -22.84 16.75 8.02
N ARG A 118 -22.28 15.86 8.86
CA ARG A 118 -21.45 16.17 10.04
C ARG A 118 -20.44 15.05 10.28
N GLY A 119 -19.19 15.37 10.63
CA GLY A 119 -18.19 14.36 11.05
C GLY A 119 -16.70 14.58 10.71
N GLY A 120 -16.30 15.66 10.02
CA GLY A 120 -14.89 15.94 9.65
C GLY A 120 -14.75 16.52 8.24
N HIS A 121 -13.51 16.79 7.77
CA HIS A 121 -13.10 17.22 6.41
C HIS A 121 -11.82 16.49 5.99
#